data_AF-A0A817AK26-F1
#
_entry.id   AF-A0A817AK26-F1
#
_cell.length_a   1.000
_cell.length_b   1.000
_cell.length_c   1.000
_cell.angle_alpha   90.00
_cell.angle_beta   90.00
_cell.angle_gamma   90.00
#
_symmetry.space_group_name_H-M   'P 1'
#
loop_
_entity.id
_entity.type
_entity.pdbx_description
1 polymer ?
#
loop_
_entity_poly.entity_id
_entity_poly.type
_entity_poly.pdbx_seq_one_letter_code
_entity_poly.pdbx_strand_id
1 'polypeptide(L)'
;MPLDNDGDCSLTELISSILDRIPNLLSFKSKWSSIRVKLADLNTHLSDIPASSSSNQLALDLLLSARETLHNASSVAARCEGPSLSERNLNTQSDVDSVMARLDRHVKDADVLIKSTAARNLVIRLQIGEPKSKNSAIESLLRKMIRT
;
A
#
# COMPACT_ATOMS: atom_id res chain seq x y z
N MET A 1 -11.81 -32.06 -2.94
CA MET A 1 -11.98 -31.06 -4.03
C MET A 1 -10.77 -30.16 -3.96
N PRO A 2 -9.94 -30.08 -5.02
CA PRO A 2 -8.81 -29.18 -5.03
C PRO A 2 -9.35 -27.76 -5.22
N LEU A 3 -8.95 -26.85 -4.36
CA LEU A 3 -9.13 -25.42 -4.58
C LEU A 3 -8.12 -25.03 -5.65
N ASP A 4 -8.61 -24.66 -6.81
CA ASP A 4 -7.82 -24.05 -7.87
C ASP A 4 -7.04 -22.87 -7.27
N ASN A 5 -5.72 -23.03 -7.23
CA ASN A 5 -4.75 -22.00 -6.95
C ASN A 5 -4.76 -21.05 -8.16
N ASP A 6 -5.82 -20.24 -8.26
CA ASP A 6 -5.97 -19.21 -9.26
C ASP A 6 -4.75 -18.28 -9.21
N GLY A 7 -4.21 -17.94 -10.37
CA GLY A 7 -2.90 -17.31 -10.58
C GLY A 7 -2.83 -15.84 -10.17
N ASP A 8 -3.49 -15.49 -9.07
CA ASP A 8 -3.55 -14.14 -8.52
C ASP A 8 -2.35 -13.92 -7.60
N CYS A 9 -1.30 -13.30 -8.15
CA CYS A 9 -0.15 -12.86 -7.36
C CYS A 9 -0.64 -11.97 -6.19
N SER A 10 -0.13 -12.23 -5.00
CA SER A 10 -0.37 -11.36 -3.85
C SER A 10 0.12 -9.94 -4.15
N LEU A 11 -0.47 -8.94 -3.49
CA LEU A 11 -0.05 -7.54 -3.62
C LEU A 11 1.45 -7.38 -3.32
N THR A 12 1.95 -8.11 -2.33
CA THR A 12 3.36 -8.10 -1.91
C THR A 12 4.29 -8.69 -2.96
N GLU A 13 3.88 -9.77 -3.65
CA GLU A 13 4.64 -10.34 -4.77
C GLU A 13 4.66 -9.38 -5.96
N LEU A 14 3.52 -8.75 -6.27
CA LEU A 14 3.43 -7.78 -7.36
C LEU A 14 4.28 -6.52 -7.07
N ILE A 15 4.28 -6.03 -5.84
CA ILE A 15 5.16 -4.95 -5.40
C ILE A 15 6.63 -5.35 -5.56
N SER A 16 7.01 -6.54 -5.08
CA SER A 16 8.40 -7.03 -5.17
C SER A 16 8.87 -7.14 -6.62
N SER A 17 8.03 -7.69 -7.49
CA SER A 17 8.31 -7.78 -8.94
C SER A 17 8.54 -6.41 -9.59
N ILE A 18 7.73 -5.40 -9.24
CA ILE A 18 7.93 -4.03 -9.74
C ILE A 18 9.21 -3.41 -9.18
N LEU A 19 9.49 -3.60 -7.89
CA LEU A 19 10.71 -3.10 -7.24
C LEU A 19 11.98 -3.64 -7.90
N ASP A 20 12.01 -4.93 -8.24
CA ASP A 20 13.13 -5.59 -8.92
C ASP A 20 13.31 -5.10 -10.36
N ARG A 21 12.21 -4.65 -10.98
CA ARG A 21 12.21 -4.12 -12.35
C ARG A 21 12.73 -2.68 -12.44
N ILE A 22 12.47 -1.84 -11.43
CA ILE A 22 12.80 -0.40 -11.43
C ILE A 22 14.28 -0.08 -11.77
N PRO A 23 15.30 -0.79 -11.26
CA PRO A 23 16.70 -0.52 -11.58
C PRO A 23 17.05 -0.61 -13.07
N ASN A 24 16.30 -1.39 -13.85
CA ASN A 24 16.55 -1.63 -15.27
C ASN A 24 15.83 -0.64 -16.19
N LEU A 25 15.02 0.26 -15.63
CA LEU A 25 14.25 1.23 -16.41
C LEU A 25 15.15 2.32 -16.99
N LEU A 26 14.98 2.59 -18.29
CA LEU A 26 15.82 3.53 -19.03
C LEU A 26 15.29 4.97 -18.97
N SER A 27 13.96 5.14 -18.90
CA SER A 27 13.28 6.44 -18.90
C SER A 27 12.64 6.80 -17.57
N PHE A 28 12.46 8.10 -17.30
CA PHE A 28 11.78 8.63 -16.10
C PHE A 28 12.39 8.18 -14.76
N LYS A 29 13.71 7.98 -14.70
CA LYS A 29 14.42 7.42 -13.54
C LYS A 29 14.11 8.10 -12.20
N SER A 30 14.00 9.43 -12.19
CA SER A 30 13.66 10.18 -10.97
C SER A 30 12.24 9.86 -10.48
N LYS A 31 11.26 9.80 -11.38
CA LYS A 31 9.87 9.44 -11.05
C LYS A 31 9.78 8.00 -10.57
N TRP A 32 10.47 7.07 -11.22
CA TRP A 32 10.52 5.67 -10.78
C TRP A 32 11.23 5.49 -9.43
N SER A 33 12.23 6.31 -9.12
CA SER A 33 12.81 6.33 -7.76
C SER A 33 11.80 6.81 -6.71
N SER A 34 10.96 7.81 -7.02
CA SER A 34 9.88 8.22 -6.12
C SER A 34 8.79 7.16 -5.98
N ILE A 35 8.39 6.52 -7.09
CA ILE A 35 7.44 5.40 -7.10
C ILE A 35 7.96 4.24 -6.23
N ARG A 36 9.26 3.93 -6.31
CA ARG A 36 9.91 2.90 -5.47
C ARG A 36 9.71 3.16 -3.98
N VAL A 37 9.86 4.41 -3.53
CA VAL A 37 9.62 4.79 -2.12
C VAL A 37 8.16 4.52 -1.75
N LYS A 38 7.21 4.93 -2.59
CA LYS A 38 5.77 4.72 -2.34
C LYS A 38 5.38 3.24 -2.33
N LEU A 39 5.99 2.42 -3.17
CA LEU A 39 5.81 0.96 -3.17
C LEU A 39 6.32 0.33 -1.86
N ALA A 40 7.48 0.77 -1.37
CA ALA A 40 8.01 0.29 -0.09
C ALA A 40 7.14 0.71 1.11
N ASP A 41 6.66 1.96 1.12
CA ASP A 41 5.73 2.47 2.13
C ASP A 41 4.42 1.64 2.12
N LEU A 42 3.85 1.42 0.93
CA LEU A 42 2.64 0.62 0.77
C LEU A 42 2.85 -0.82 1.25
N ASN A 43 3.99 -1.45 0.92
CA ASN A 43 4.31 -2.80 1.36
C ASN A 43 4.38 -2.92 2.89
N THR A 44 4.94 -1.89 3.54
CA THR A 44 5.00 -1.79 5.01
C THR A 44 3.59 -1.69 5.58
N HIS A 45 2.75 -0.79 5.05
CA HIS A 45 1.37 -0.63 5.50
C HIS A 45 0.53 -1.90 5.29
N LEU A 46 0.71 -2.62 4.18
CA LEU A 46 0.00 -3.88 3.93
C LEU A 46 0.30 -4.94 4.99
N SER A 47 1.51 -4.93 5.56
CA SER A 47 1.88 -5.83 6.66
C SER A 47 1.20 -5.45 7.99
N ASP A 48 0.88 -4.17 8.17
CA ASP A 48 0.21 -3.63 9.36
C ASP A 48 -1.32 -3.68 9.29
N ILE A 49 -1.90 -3.83 8.10
CA ILE A 49 -3.33 -4.06 7.93
C ILE A 49 -3.64 -5.47 8.44
N PRO A 50 -4.38 -5.63 9.55
CA PRO A 50 -4.60 -6.95 10.14
C PRO A 50 -5.41 -7.83 9.19
N ALA A 51 -5.14 -9.14 9.16
CA ALA A 51 -5.87 -10.11 8.33
C ALA A 51 -7.38 -10.14 8.60
N SER A 52 -7.81 -9.76 9.82
CA SER A 52 -9.21 -9.57 10.20
C SER A 52 -9.87 -8.32 9.59
N SER A 53 -9.13 -7.52 8.81
CA SER A 53 -9.68 -6.42 8.01
C SER A 53 -10.51 -6.91 6.83
N SER A 54 -10.57 -8.22 6.59
CA SER A 54 -11.47 -8.85 5.61
C SER A 54 -12.96 -8.55 5.87
N SER A 55 -13.33 -8.06 7.06
CA SER A 55 -14.69 -7.58 7.35
C SER A 55 -14.87 -6.06 7.18
N ASN A 56 -13.81 -5.32 6.83
CA ASN A 56 -13.87 -3.88 6.62
C ASN A 56 -13.91 -3.58 5.12
N GLN A 57 -15.08 -3.18 4.62
CA GLN A 57 -15.28 -2.85 3.20
C GLN A 57 -14.25 -1.84 2.67
N LEU A 58 -13.88 -0.84 3.47
CA LEU A 58 -12.88 0.15 3.08
C LEU A 58 -11.49 -0.46 2.90
N ALA A 59 -11.16 -1.47 3.70
CA ALA A 59 -9.90 -2.19 3.56
C ALA A 59 -9.91 -3.02 2.25
N LEU A 60 -11.01 -3.70 1.96
CA LEU A 60 -11.17 -4.46 0.72
C LEU A 60 -11.10 -3.55 -0.53
N ASP A 61 -11.81 -2.43 -0.52
CA ASP A 61 -11.82 -1.47 -1.62
C ASP A 61 -10.41 -0.89 -1.87
N LEU A 62 -9.67 -0.58 -0.79
CA LEU A 62 -8.28 -0.15 -0.85
C LEU A 62 -7.38 -1.22 -1.47
N LEU A 63 -7.49 -2.48 -1.02
CA LEU A 63 -6.68 -3.59 -1.52
C LEU A 63 -6.95 -3.87 -3.01
N LEU A 64 -8.21 -3.84 -3.43
CA LEU A 64 -8.62 -4.00 -4.83
C LEU A 64 -8.11 -2.84 -5.70
N SER A 65 -8.28 -1.60 -5.24
CA SER A 65 -7.80 -0.42 -5.98
C SER A 65 -6.26 -0.36 -6.07
N ALA A 66 -5.57 -0.79 -5.00
CA ALA A 66 -4.13 -0.95 -4.98
C ALA A 66 -3.68 -2.00 -6.00
N ARG A 67 -4.35 -3.16 -6.06
CA ARG A 67 -4.05 -4.20 -7.05
C ARG A 67 -4.14 -3.68 -8.48
N GLU A 68 -5.23 -3.01 -8.83
CA GLU A 68 -5.41 -2.42 -10.16
C GLU A 68 -4.29 -1.41 -10.48
N THR A 69 -3.92 -0.59 -9.49
CA THR A 69 -2.83 0.39 -9.62
C THR A 69 -1.48 -0.27 -9.84
N LEU A 70 -1.21 -1.39 -9.16
CA LEU A 70 0.04 -2.14 -9.30
C LEU A 70 0.13 -2.85 -10.66
N HIS A 71 -0.96 -3.42 -11.18
CA HIS A 71 -0.97 -3.95 -12.54
C HIS A 71 -0.71 -2.84 -13.57
N ASN A 72 -1.34 -1.68 -13.40
CA ASN A 72 -1.07 -0.52 -14.24
C ASN A 72 0.39 -0.07 -14.13
N ALA A 73 0.96 -0.02 -12.92
CA ALA A 73 2.37 0.29 -12.70
C ALA A 73 3.31 -0.69 -13.42
N SER A 74 3.01 -1.99 -13.36
CA SER A 74 3.78 -3.03 -14.06
C SER A 74 3.74 -2.85 -15.59
N SER A 75 2.56 -2.57 -16.15
CA SER A 75 2.38 -2.28 -17.58
C SER A 75 3.14 -1.01 -18.03
N VAL A 76 3.07 0.05 -17.24
CA VAL A 76 3.80 1.31 -17.51
C VAL A 76 5.31 1.11 -17.35
N ALA A 77 5.77 0.32 -16.39
CA ALA A 77 7.18 -0.03 -16.22
C ALA A 77 7.72 -0.78 -17.45
N ALA A 78 6.97 -1.74 -18.00
CA ALA A 78 7.35 -2.47 -19.21
C ALA A 78 7.64 -1.53 -20.40
N ARG A 79 6.83 -0.47 -20.54
CA ARG A 79 7.03 0.56 -21.57
C ARG A 79 8.23 1.49 -21.32
N CYS A 80 8.77 1.48 -20.10
CA CYS A 80 9.94 2.28 -19.72
C CYS A 80 11.27 1.49 -19.81
N GLU A 81 11.24 0.19 -20.12
CA GLU A 81 12.41 -0.67 -20.32
C GLU A 81 13.05 -0.54 -21.71
N GLY A 82 12.26 -0.15 -22.72
CA GLY A 82 12.73 -0.08 -24.11
C GLY A 82 13.48 1.22 -24.45
N PRO A 83 14.40 1.19 -25.43
CA PRO A 83 15.10 2.39 -25.94
C PRO A 83 14.21 3.35 -26.74
N SER A 84 12.92 3.04 -26.91
CA SER A 84 12.00 3.76 -27.79
C SER A 84 11.45 5.04 -27.13
N LEU A 85 12.01 6.21 -27.50
CA LEU A 85 11.42 7.57 -27.45
C LEU A 85 10.56 7.96 -26.21
N SER A 86 10.70 7.25 -25.09
CA SER A 86 9.71 7.24 -24.00
C SER A 86 9.73 8.56 -23.23
N GLU A 87 10.90 9.19 -23.11
CA GLU A 87 11.06 10.50 -22.46
C GLU A 87 10.28 11.62 -23.15
N ARG A 88 9.95 11.49 -24.45
CA ARG A 88 9.18 12.50 -25.21
C ARG A 88 7.71 12.12 -25.42
N ASN A 89 7.28 10.97 -24.93
CA ASN A 89 5.90 10.52 -25.07
C ASN A 89 5.06 11.04 -23.90
N LEU A 90 4.26 12.08 -24.16
CA LEU A 90 3.36 12.69 -23.17
C LEU A 90 2.37 11.70 -22.56
N ASN A 91 1.93 10.69 -23.32
CA ASN A 91 1.05 9.64 -22.80
C ASN A 91 1.79 8.83 -21.73
N THR A 92 3.01 8.35 -22.01
CA THR A 92 3.82 7.62 -21.02
C THR A 92 4.12 8.47 -19.78
N GLN A 93 4.43 9.75 -19.96
CA GLN A 93 4.64 10.66 -18.83
C GLN A 93 3.38 10.78 -17.96
N SER A 94 2.21 11.00 -18.57
CA SER A 94 0.92 11.07 -17.89
C SER A 94 0.59 9.76 -17.17
N ASP A 95 0.90 8.62 -17.77
CA ASP A 95 0.68 7.30 -17.17
C ASP A 95 1.56 7.11 -15.91
N VAL A 96 2.85 7.49 -15.99
CA VAL A 96 3.77 7.46 -14.85
C VAL A 96 3.31 8.40 -13.73
N ASP A 97 2.86 9.61 -14.07
CA ASP A 97 2.35 10.57 -13.08
C ASP A 97 1.04 10.08 -12.43
N SER A 98 0.16 9.45 -13.20
CA SER A 98 -1.06 8.81 -12.71
C SER A 98 -0.75 7.68 -11.73
N VAL A 99 0.20 6.79 -12.06
CA VAL A 99 0.65 5.72 -11.17
C VAL A 99 1.20 6.29 -9.87
N MET A 100 2.06 7.30 -9.95
CA MET A 100 2.64 7.95 -8.76
C MET A 100 1.55 8.56 -7.86
N ALA A 101 0.60 9.30 -8.45
CA ALA A 101 -0.50 9.92 -7.70
C ALA A 101 -1.42 8.89 -7.05
N ARG A 102 -1.74 7.79 -7.75
CA ARG A 102 -2.56 6.70 -7.21
C ARG A 102 -1.85 5.98 -6.06
N LEU A 103 -0.56 5.66 -6.21
CA LEU A 103 0.23 5.05 -5.13
C LEU A 103 0.33 5.95 -3.90
N ASP A 104 0.57 7.26 -4.09
CA ASP A 104 0.59 8.21 -2.97
C ASP A 104 -0.75 8.27 -2.23
N ARG A 105 -1.87 8.19 -2.97
CA ARG A 105 -3.20 8.06 -2.38
C ARG A 105 -3.34 6.77 -1.58
N HIS A 106 -2.96 5.62 -2.14
CA HIS A 106 -3.06 4.33 -1.44
C HIS A 106 -2.24 4.29 -0.16
N VAL A 107 -1.04 4.89 -0.16
CA VAL A 107 -0.21 5.00 1.05
C VAL A 107 -0.92 5.81 2.12
N LYS A 108 -1.52 6.96 1.76
CA LYS A 108 -2.26 7.82 2.69
C LYS A 108 -3.54 7.16 3.21
N ASP A 109 -4.29 6.51 2.33
CA ASP A 109 -5.53 5.82 2.70
C ASP A 109 -5.24 4.62 3.63
N ALA A 110 -4.16 3.88 3.35
CA ALA A 110 -3.71 2.80 4.23
C ALA A 110 -3.31 3.32 5.62
N ASP A 111 -2.54 4.41 5.69
CA ASP A 111 -2.15 5.04 6.96
C ASP A 111 -3.37 5.48 7.79
N VAL A 112 -4.34 6.16 7.14
CA VAL A 112 -5.60 6.56 7.78
C VAL A 112 -6.39 5.35 8.26
N LEU A 113 -6.48 4.29 7.46
CA LEU A 113 -7.19 3.07 7.80
C LEU A 113 -6.57 2.38 9.02
N ILE A 114 -5.25 2.22 9.05
CA ILE A 114 -4.49 1.63 10.16
C ILE A 114 -4.72 2.45 11.44
N LYS A 115 -4.54 3.77 11.37
CA LYS A 115 -4.75 4.68 12.51
C LYS A 115 -6.18 4.64 13.03
N SER A 116 -7.16 4.67 12.14
CA SER A 116 -8.59 4.63 12.48
C SER A 116 -8.99 3.31 13.15
N THR A 117 -8.47 2.20 12.63
CA THR A 117 -8.72 0.86 13.19
C THR A 117 -8.08 0.72 14.57
N ALA A 118 -6.83 1.16 14.73
CA ALA A 118 -6.15 1.17 16.01
C ALA A 118 -6.89 2.04 17.05
N ALA A 119 -7.37 3.23 16.65
CA ALA A 119 -8.16 4.10 17.52
C ALA A 119 -9.48 3.45 17.93
N ARG A 120 -10.23 2.87 16.98
CA ARG A 120 -11.48 2.14 17.25
C ARG A 120 -11.27 1.01 18.25
N ASN A 121 -10.21 0.21 18.08
CA ASN A 121 -9.89 -0.90 18.98
C ASN A 121 -9.58 -0.42 20.41
N LEU A 122 -8.87 0.70 20.56
CA LEU A 122 -8.65 1.31 21.88
C LEU A 122 -9.97 1.76 22.52
N VAL A 123 -10.85 2.41 21.75
CA VAL A 123 -12.18 2.84 22.24
C VAL A 123 -13.01 1.65 22.71
N ILE A 124 -13.08 0.56 21.93
CA ILE A 124 -13.81 -0.66 22.32
C ILE A 124 -13.26 -1.21 23.64
N ARG A 125 -11.94 -1.29 23.79
CA ARG A 125 -11.30 -1.77 25.02
C ARG A 125 -11.57 -0.87 26.23
N LEU A 126 -11.67 0.43 26.02
CA LEU A 126 -11.99 1.40 27.08
C LEU A 126 -13.47 1.37 27.47
N GLN A 127 -14.38 1.17 26.52
CA GLN A 127 -15.82 1.19 26.78
C GLN A 127 -16.33 -0.12 27.38
N ILE A 128 -15.96 -1.26 26.79
CA ILE A 128 -16.54 -2.57 27.13
C ILE A 128 -15.50 -3.62 27.56
N GLY A 129 -14.21 -3.26 27.60
CA GLY A 129 -13.16 -4.18 28.03
C GLY A 129 -13.17 -4.46 29.54
N GLU A 130 -12.67 -5.64 29.91
CA GLU A 130 -12.38 -5.97 31.32
C GLU A 130 -11.35 -5.01 31.92
N PRO A 131 -11.28 -4.87 33.27
CA PRO A 131 -10.33 -3.96 33.94
C PRO A 131 -8.88 -4.09 33.45
N LYS A 132 -8.41 -5.32 33.18
CA LYS A 132 -7.07 -5.56 32.61
C LYS A 132 -6.89 -4.96 31.21
N SER A 133 -7.91 -5.10 30.35
CA SER A 133 -7.89 -4.57 28.99
C SER A 133 -7.91 -3.04 28.99
N LYS A 134 -8.69 -2.43 29.89
CA LYS A 134 -8.74 -0.98 30.13
C LYS A 134 -7.39 -0.44 30.58
N ASN A 135 -6.77 -1.05 31.60
CA ASN A 135 -5.45 -0.66 32.10
C ASN A 135 -4.39 -0.73 30.99
N SER A 136 -4.38 -1.82 30.21
CA SER A 136 -3.46 -1.96 29.07
C SER A 136 -3.71 -0.94 27.95
N ALA A 137 -4.96 -0.50 27.73
CA ALA A 137 -5.28 0.54 26.75
C ALA A 137 -4.78 1.92 27.20
N ILE A 138 -4.97 2.25 28.49
CA ILE A 138 -4.43 3.47 29.12
C ILE A 138 -2.90 3.50 29.00
N GLU A 139 -2.22 2.40 29.33
CA GLU A 139 -0.77 2.26 29.17
C GLU A 139 -0.28 2.48 27.74
N SER A 140 -1.03 2.01 26.75
CA SER A 140 -0.73 2.23 25.33
C SER A 140 -0.85 3.71 24.95
N LEU A 141 -1.86 4.42 25.49
CA LEU A 141 -2.04 5.86 25.27
C LEU A 141 -0.92 6.67 25.93
N LEU A 142 -0.56 6.35 27.18
CA LEU A 142 0.56 6.99 27.88
C LEU A 142 1.86 6.88 27.07
N ARG A 143 2.17 5.68 26.55
CA ARG A 143 3.35 5.47 25.70
C ARG A 143 3.32 6.28 24.40
N LYS A 144 2.14 6.51 23.82
CA LYS A 144 2.00 7.35 22.62
C LYS A 144 2.19 8.84 22.94
N MET A 145 1.65 9.34 24.06
CA MET A 145 1.76 10.75 24.45
C MET A 145 3.17 11.16 24.88
N ILE A 146 3.96 10.24 25.45
CA ILE A 146 5.34 10.53 25.88
C ILE A 146 6.31 10.57 24.67
N ARG A 147 5.92 10.03 23.51
CA ARG A 147 6.76 9.95 22.30
C ARG A 147 6.49 11.06 21.26
N THR A 148 5.52 11.93 21.52
CA THR A 148 5.19 13.13 20.73
C THR A 148 5.73 14.37 21.41
#